data_AF-A0A0M5KXY6-F1
#
_entry.id   AF-A0A0M5KXY6-F1
#
_cell.length_a   1.000
_cell.length_b   1.000
_cell.length_c   1.000
_cell.angle_alpha   90.00
_cell.angle_beta   90.00
_cell.angle_gamma   90.00
#
_symmetry.space_group_name_H-M   'P 1'
#
loop_
_entity.id
_entity.type
_entity.pdbx_description
1 polymer ?
#
loop_
_entity_poly.entity_id
_entity_poly.type
_entity_poly.pdbx_seq_one_letter_code
_entity_poly.pdbx_strand_id
1 'polypeptide(L)'
;MNLEHYFDAIYYSMNAAVFLLLAAAVGRGIVLTRRPGIASDIEHGRGTVFAGAGTMVALAGGLMADALLKTSVWFQQVRFGLYFLGFALIMVGTCTILRGSEREGIGFLSHIRRILLPLFALTVIISGFFLSAPETFIHNSNNQQIQLAVYWLPLLLPTAVGSIALFSAAALSRSEGRRRTILVGAFESLLFLGLLRESGILQDLGDPLINLLVSFVPFMLAALFLFAGTFPRRQRQRQEHNTGL
;
A
#
# COMPACT_ATOMS: atom_id res chain seq x y z
N MET A 1 13.07 -11.56 33.04
CA MET A 1 12.26 -11.70 31.81
C MET A 1 12.98 -10.87 30.75
N ASN A 2 13.57 -11.53 29.74
CA ASN A 2 14.50 -10.88 28.82
C ASN A 2 13.81 -9.80 27.97
N LEU A 3 14.45 -8.65 27.84
CA LEU A 3 13.98 -7.49 27.05
C LEU A 3 13.64 -7.88 25.61
N GLU A 4 14.32 -8.89 25.07
CA GLU A 4 14.11 -9.48 23.75
C GLU A 4 12.69 -10.04 23.56
N HIS A 5 12.16 -10.78 24.55
CA HIS A 5 10.80 -11.34 24.44
C HIS A 5 9.71 -10.26 24.45
N TYR A 6 9.94 -9.15 25.15
CA TYR A 6 9.03 -8.01 25.12
C TYR A 6 9.03 -7.34 23.75
N PHE A 7 10.20 -7.21 23.13
CA PHE A 7 10.33 -6.61 21.81
C PHE A 7 9.66 -7.47 20.73
N ASP A 8 9.88 -8.79 20.77
CA ASP A 8 9.21 -9.75 19.88
C ASP A 8 7.69 -9.70 20.04
N ALA A 9 7.19 -9.67 21.28
CA ALA A 9 5.75 -9.59 21.54
C ALA A 9 5.13 -8.32 20.96
N ILE A 10 5.79 -7.16 21.10
CA ILE A 10 5.31 -5.89 20.51
C ILE A 10 5.34 -5.98 18.98
N TYR A 11 6.44 -6.46 18.40
CA TYR A 11 6.60 -6.63 16.96
C TYR A 11 5.49 -7.50 16.35
N TYR A 12 5.21 -8.67 16.94
CA TYR A 12 4.16 -9.55 16.45
C TYR A 12 2.76 -8.99 16.68
N SER A 13 2.53 -8.31 17.80
CA SER A 13 1.23 -7.66 18.09
C SER A 13 0.94 -6.54 17.10
N MET A 14 1.94 -5.72 16.76
CA MET A 14 1.79 -4.64 15.78
C MET A 14 1.53 -5.19 14.38
N ASN A 15 2.25 -6.23 13.96
CA ASN A 15 1.98 -6.94 12.70
C ASN A 15 0.54 -7.47 12.66
N ALA A 16 0.11 -8.19 13.71
CA ALA A 16 -1.25 -8.73 13.78
C ALA A 16 -2.31 -7.63 13.67
N ALA A 17 -2.10 -6.49 14.34
CA ALA A 17 -3.00 -5.34 14.25
C ALA A 17 -3.09 -4.77 12.82
N VAL A 18 -1.95 -4.63 12.13
CA VAL A 18 -1.91 -4.18 10.72
C VAL A 18 -2.67 -5.17 9.82
N PHE A 19 -2.43 -6.47 9.96
CA PHE A 19 -3.14 -7.49 9.19
C PHE A 19 -4.65 -7.48 9.45
N LEU A 20 -5.09 -7.33 10.69
CA LEU A 20 -6.51 -7.26 11.03
C LEU A 20 -7.18 -6.01 10.42
N LEU A 21 -6.52 -4.85 10.46
CA LEU A 21 -7.02 -3.63 9.83
C LEU A 21 -7.11 -3.76 8.30
N LEU A 22 -6.09 -4.35 7.66
CA LEU A 22 -6.10 -4.60 6.22
C LEU A 22 -7.19 -5.61 5.84
N ALA A 23 -7.34 -6.71 6.60
CA ALA A 23 -8.39 -7.70 6.38
C ALA A 23 -9.79 -7.07 6.54
N ALA A 24 -9.98 -6.20 7.54
CA ALA A 24 -11.22 -5.44 7.70
C ALA A 24 -11.47 -4.48 6.53
N ALA A 25 -10.44 -3.81 6.02
CA ALA A 25 -10.53 -2.94 4.84
C ALA A 25 -10.91 -3.73 3.59
N VAL A 26 -10.30 -4.89 3.36
CA VAL A 26 -10.62 -5.81 2.26
C VAL A 26 -12.07 -6.29 2.38
N GLY A 27 -12.48 -6.78 3.56
CA GLY A 27 -13.85 -7.24 3.81
C GLY A 27 -14.89 -6.14 3.53
N ARG A 28 -14.62 -4.91 3.98
CA ARG A 28 -15.49 -3.75 3.69
C ARG A 28 -15.46 -3.33 2.23
N GLY A 29 -14.30 -3.41 1.56
CA GLY A 29 -14.16 -3.22 0.13
C GLY A 29 -15.05 -4.19 -0.66
N ILE A 30 -15.06 -5.47 -0.29
CA ILE A 30 -15.94 -6.49 -0.88
C ILE A 30 -17.42 -6.14 -0.65
N VAL A 31 -17.79 -5.67 0.54
CA VAL A 31 -19.17 -5.22 0.81
C VAL A 31 -19.55 -4.03 -0.09
N LEU A 32 -18.64 -3.07 -0.30
CA LEU A 32 -18.85 -1.93 -1.21
C LEU A 32 -19.06 -2.38 -2.67
N THR A 33 -18.30 -3.37 -3.16
CA THR A 33 -18.45 -3.84 -4.55
C THR A 33 -19.80 -4.50 -4.82
N ARG A 34 -20.46 -5.01 -3.79
CA ARG A 34 -21.78 -5.65 -3.88
C ARG A 34 -22.95 -4.66 -3.72
N ARG A 35 -22.69 -3.37 -3.50
CA ARG A 35 -23.78 -2.38 -3.34
C ARG A 35 -24.40 -2.03 -4.68
N PRO A 36 -25.72 -2.22 -4.84
CA PRO A 36 -26.41 -1.83 -6.06
C PRO A 36 -26.52 -0.30 -6.18
N GLY A 37 -26.31 0.22 -7.40
CA GLY A 37 -26.74 1.57 -7.80
C GLY A 37 -25.69 2.68 -7.85
N ILE A 38 -24.43 2.46 -7.44
CA ILE A 38 -23.39 3.50 -7.51
C ILE A 38 -22.09 2.93 -8.10
N ALA A 39 -21.86 3.15 -9.39
CA ALA A 39 -20.69 2.63 -10.09
C ALA A 39 -19.34 3.10 -9.50
N SER A 40 -19.26 4.33 -8.95
CA SER A 40 -18.03 4.82 -8.33
C SER A 40 -17.73 4.16 -6.98
N ASP A 41 -18.74 3.75 -6.22
CA ASP A 41 -18.58 2.96 -4.97
C ASP A 41 -18.02 1.56 -5.28
N ILE A 42 -18.46 0.96 -6.38
CA ILE A 42 -17.96 -0.36 -6.83
C ILE A 42 -16.48 -0.28 -7.19
N GLU A 43 -16.07 0.71 -7.98
CA GLU A 43 -14.66 0.90 -8.33
C GLU A 43 -13.79 1.20 -7.10
N HIS A 44 -14.27 2.05 -6.18
CA HIS A 44 -13.57 2.28 -4.91
C HIS A 44 -13.44 1.01 -4.07
N GLY A 45 -14.51 0.21 -3.98
CA GLY A 45 -14.50 -1.06 -3.28
C GLY A 45 -13.48 -2.03 -3.87
N ARG A 46 -13.47 -2.20 -5.20
CA ARG A 46 -12.50 -3.03 -5.92
C ARG A 46 -11.08 -2.56 -5.68
N GLY A 47 -10.84 -1.26 -5.79
CA GLY A 47 -9.50 -0.72 -5.61
C GLY A 47 -9.00 -0.86 -4.16
N THR A 48 -9.89 -0.73 -3.17
CA THR A 48 -9.56 -0.99 -1.77
C THR A 48 -9.20 -2.46 -1.54
N VAL A 49 -9.93 -3.39 -2.16
CA VAL A 49 -9.61 -4.82 -2.09
C VAL A 49 -8.23 -5.11 -2.65
N PHE A 50 -7.92 -4.59 -3.83
CA PHE A 50 -6.60 -4.78 -4.44
C PHE A 50 -5.47 -4.13 -3.62
N ALA A 51 -5.66 -2.90 -3.15
CA ALA A 51 -4.67 -2.22 -2.33
C ALA A 51 -4.44 -2.90 -0.98
N GLY A 52 -5.51 -3.32 -0.31
CA GLY A 52 -5.44 -4.04 0.96
C GLY A 52 -4.77 -5.40 0.81
N ALA A 53 -5.21 -6.21 -0.16
CA ALA A 53 -4.62 -7.51 -0.44
C ALA A 53 -3.15 -7.39 -0.89
N GLY A 54 -2.83 -6.41 -1.72
CA GLY A 54 -1.46 -6.12 -2.15
C GLY A 54 -0.53 -5.79 -0.99
N THR A 55 -0.99 -4.94 -0.07
CA THR A 55 -0.23 -4.61 1.15
C THR A 55 -0.04 -5.84 2.02
N MET A 56 -1.07 -6.68 2.18
CA MET A 56 -0.94 -7.95 2.93
C MET A 56 0.07 -8.90 2.29
N VAL A 57 0.08 -9.03 0.95
CA VAL A 57 1.05 -9.85 0.21
C VAL A 57 2.47 -9.32 0.41
N ALA A 58 2.67 -8.01 0.31
CA ALA A 58 3.98 -7.39 0.53
C ALA A 58 4.50 -7.61 1.95
N LEU A 59 3.66 -7.38 2.98
CA LEU A 59 4.05 -7.55 4.38
C LEU A 59 4.25 -9.03 4.74
N ALA A 60 3.27 -9.89 4.45
CA ALA A 60 3.37 -11.32 4.78
C ALA A 60 4.50 -11.98 4.01
N GLY A 61 4.67 -11.63 2.73
CA GLY A 61 5.73 -12.16 1.91
C GLY A 61 7.12 -11.73 2.40
N GLY A 62 7.28 -10.47 2.81
CA GLY A 62 8.51 -9.99 3.44
C GLY A 62 8.84 -10.75 4.73
N LEU A 63 7.85 -10.94 5.62
CA LEU A 63 8.01 -11.69 6.87
C LEU A 63 8.34 -13.17 6.63
N MET A 64 7.64 -13.82 5.70
CA MET A 64 7.88 -15.23 5.37
C MET A 64 9.25 -15.43 4.73
N ALA A 65 9.68 -14.52 3.85
CA ALA A 65 11.02 -14.58 3.27
C ALA A 65 12.10 -14.44 4.37
N ASP A 66 11.93 -13.53 5.33
CA ASP A 66 12.89 -13.38 6.43
C ASP A 66 12.89 -14.58 7.40
N ALA A 67 11.73 -15.20 7.63
CA ALA A 67 11.63 -16.37 8.50
C ALA A 67 12.17 -17.65 7.86
N LEU A 68 11.94 -17.86 6.56
CA LEU A 68 12.18 -19.14 5.89
C LEU A 68 13.43 -19.16 5.01
N LEU A 69 13.85 -18.00 4.50
CA LEU A 69 14.84 -17.92 3.43
C LEU A 69 16.04 -17.04 3.73
N LYS A 70 16.17 -16.47 4.94
CA LYS A 70 17.23 -15.49 5.28
C LYS A 70 18.66 -15.95 5.00
N THR A 71 18.93 -17.25 5.04
CA THR A 71 20.24 -17.86 4.74
C THR A 71 20.36 -18.36 3.29
N SER A 72 19.28 -18.30 2.51
CA SER A 72 19.23 -18.78 1.13
C SER A 72 19.78 -17.74 0.17
N VAL A 73 20.48 -18.20 -0.87
CA VAL A 73 20.92 -17.35 -2.00
C VAL A 73 19.74 -16.71 -2.76
N TRP A 74 18.54 -17.28 -2.61
CA TRP A 74 17.30 -16.80 -3.23
C TRP A 74 16.53 -15.79 -2.36
N PHE A 75 17.02 -15.50 -1.15
CA PHE A 75 16.33 -14.65 -0.17
C PHE A 75 15.86 -13.32 -0.79
N GLN A 76 16.78 -12.58 -1.39
CA GLN A 76 16.51 -11.25 -1.93
C GLN A 76 15.53 -11.34 -3.09
N GLN A 77 15.71 -12.32 -3.98
CA GLN A 77 14.87 -12.50 -5.15
C GLN A 77 13.41 -12.81 -4.78
N VAL A 78 13.21 -13.71 -3.82
CA VAL A 78 11.87 -14.05 -3.33
C VAL A 78 11.25 -12.88 -2.57
N ARG A 79 12.01 -12.23 -1.68
CA ARG A 79 11.54 -11.08 -0.89
C ARG A 79 11.06 -9.94 -1.80
N PHE A 80 11.90 -9.53 -2.75
CA PHE A 80 11.54 -8.48 -3.69
C PHE A 80 10.43 -8.90 -4.66
N GLY A 81 10.41 -10.15 -5.11
CA GLY A 81 9.32 -10.67 -5.93
C GLY A 81 7.95 -10.52 -5.25
N LEU A 82 7.90 -10.82 -3.94
CA LEU A 82 6.68 -10.65 -3.13
C LEU A 82 6.32 -9.18 -2.92
N TYR A 83 7.30 -8.29 -2.71
CA TYR A 83 7.05 -6.85 -2.71
C TYR A 83 6.49 -6.38 -4.06
N PHE A 84 7.12 -6.70 -5.19
CA PHE A 84 6.65 -6.28 -6.51
C PHE A 84 5.24 -6.79 -6.83
N LEU A 85 4.93 -8.04 -6.45
CA LEU A 85 3.58 -8.58 -6.58
C LEU A 85 2.57 -7.80 -5.74
N GLY A 86 2.90 -7.53 -4.47
CA GLY A 86 2.04 -6.73 -3.59
C GLY A 86 1.81 -5.32 -4.13
N PHE A 87 2.87 -4.66 -4.61
CA PHE A 87 2.78 -3.33 -5.20
C PHE A 87 2.05 -3.30 -6.54
N ALA A 88 2.11 -4.36 -7.34
CA ALA A 88 1.28 -4.49 -8.53
C ALA A 88 -0.21 -4.43 -8.18
N LEU A 89 -0.62 -5.16 -7.14
CA LEU A 89 -1.99 -5.12 -6.65
C LEU A 89 -2.34 -3.74 -6.09
N ILE A 90 -1.43 -3.08 -5.36
CA ILE A 90 -1.64 -1.70 -4.89
C ILE A 90 -1.88 -0.75 -6.06
N MET A 91 -1.04 -0.77 -7.09
CA MET A 91 -1.16 0.10 -8.26
C MET A 91 -2.43 -0.17 -9.08
N VAL A 92 -2.83 -1.43 -9.23
CA VAL A 92 -4.14 -1.78 -9.79
C VAL A 92 -5.26 -1.18 -8.95
N GLY A 93 -5.13 -1.24 -7.62
CA GLY A 93 -6.04 -0.61 -6.67
C GLY A 93 -6.18 0.90 -6.87
N THR A 94 -5.05 1.61 -6.92
CA THR A 94 -4.95 3.05 -7.19
C THR A 94 -5.65 3.43 -8.50
N CYS A 95 -5.31 2.72 -9.59
CA CYS A 95 -5.89 2.98 -10.91
C CYS A 95 -7.41 2.77 -10.93
N THR A 96 -7.90 1.79 -10.17
CA THR A 96 -9.33 1.49 -10.05
C THR A 96 -10.05 2.60 -9.26
N ILE A 97 -9.46 3.10 -8.18
CA ILE A 97 -9.99 4.23 -7.40
C ILE A 97 -10.01 5.53 -8.22
N LEU A 98 -8.94 5.80 -8.97
CA LEU A 98 -8.87 6.93 -9.90
C LEU A 98 -9.95 6.83 -10.98
N ARG A 99 -10.18 5.63 -11.54
CA ARG A 99 -11.30 5.39 -12.49
C ARG A 99 -12.66 5.66 -11.87
N GLY A 100 -12.86 5.28 -10.61
CA GLY A 100 -14.06 5.62 -9.85
C GLY A 100 -14.27 7.14 -9.75
N SER A 101 -13.18 7.88 -9.54
CA SER A 101 -13.16 9.34 -9.46
C SER A 101 -13.35 10.03 -10.81
N GLU A 102 -12.84 9.47 -11.91
CA GLU A 102 -13.08 9.95 -13.29
C GLU A 102 -14.56 9.96 -13.66
N ARG A 103 -15.30 8.91 -13.26
CA ARG A 103 -16.76 8.80 -13.52
C ARG A 103 -17.57 9.89 -12.83
N GLU A 104 -16.96 10.67 -11.93
CA GLU A 104 -17.56 11.81 -11.24
C GLU A 104 -17.26 13.14 -11.94
N GLY A 105 -16.68 13.12 -13.15
CA GLY A 105 -16.56 14.26 -14.05
C GLY A 105 -15.15 14.82 -14.24
N ILE A 106 -14.10 14.13 -13.79
CA ILE A 106 -12.72 14.66 -13.81
C ILE A 106 -11.91 14.01 -14.95
N GLY A 107 -11.97 14.61 -16.14
CA GLY A 107 -11.29 14.09 -17.34
C GLY A 107 -9.75 14.06 -17.28
N PHE A 108 -9.13 14.94 -16.49
CA PHE A 108 -7.66 15.02 -16.33
C PHE A 108 -7.07 13.73 -15.70
N LEU A 109 -7.83 13.04 -14.85
CA LEU A 109 -7.38 11.82 -14.18
C LEU A 109 -7.14 10.66 -15.15
N SER A 110 -7.83 10.66 -16.30
CA SER A 110 -7.62 9.67 -17.35
C SER A 110 -6.21 9.74 -17.95
N HIS A 111 -5.62 10.94 -18.00
CA HIS A 111 -4.25 11.14 -18.48
C HIS A 111 -3.25 10.61 -17.45
N ILE A 112 -3.46 10.92 -16.17
CA ILE A 112 -2.59 10.42 -15.09
C ILE A 112 -2.62 8.88 -15.02
N ARG A 113 -3.80 8.26 -15.12
CA ARG A 113 -3.91 6.79 -15.14
C ARG A 113 -3.15 6.16 -16.31
N ARG A 114 -3.16 6.80 -17.49
CA ARG A 114 -2.41 6.35 -18.67
C ARG A 114 -0.89 6.49 -18.50
N ILE A 115 -0.42 7.35 -17.61
CA ILE A 115 1.01 7.50 -17.27
C ILE A 115 1.43 6.52 -16.18
N LEU A 116 0.58 6.32 -15.16
CA LEU A 116 0.84 5.42 -14.03
C LEU A 116 1.07 3.97 -14.47
N LEU A 117 0.26 3.46 -15.40
CA LEU A 117 0.35 2.08 -15.85
C LEU A 117 1.68 1.74 -16.56
N PRO A 118 2.14 2.50 -17.57
CA PRO A 118 3.43 2.26 -18.20
C PRO A 118 4.60 2.58 -17.27
N LEU A 119 4.48 3.59 -16.38
CA LEU A 119 5.51 3.85 -15.37
C LEU A 119 5.69 2.64 -14.46
N PHE A 120 4.57 2.05 -14.00
CA PHE A 120 4.58 0.83 -13.20
C PHE A 120 5.12 -0.36 -13.98
N ALA A 121 4.68 -0.57 -15.22
CA ALA A 121 5.19 -1.65 -16.07
C ALA A 121 6.71 -1.53 -16.28
N LEU A 122 7.21 -0.32 -16.54
CA LEU A 122 8.64 -0.07 -16.68
C LEU A 122 9.39 -0.38 -15.38
N THR A 123 8.84 0.00 -14.23
CA THR A 123 9.46 -0.30 -12.92
C THR A 123 9.46 -1.79 -12.62
N VAL A 124 8.41 -2.53 -12.98
CA VAL A 124 8.39 -4.00 -12.89
C VAL A 124 9.41 -4.64 -13.82
N ILE A 125 9.54 -4.17 -15.06
CA ILE A 125 10.52 -4.71 -16.02
C ILE A 125 11.95 -4.49 -15.52
N ILE A 126 12.28 -3.25 -15.12
CA ILE A 126 13.60 -2.91 -14.57
C ILE A 126 13.89 -3.76 -13.32
N SER A 127 12.90 -3.92 -12.45
CA SER A 127 13.03 -4.75 -11.25
C SER A 127 13.22 -6.23 -11.56
N GLY A 128 12.46 -6.77 -12.52
CA GLY A 128 12.57 -8.15 -12.98
C GLY A 128 13.96 -8.42 -13.54
N PHE A 129 14.51 -7.48 -14.32
CA PHE A 129 15.88 -7.56 -14.80
C PHE A 129 16.89 -7.63 -13.64
N PHE A 130 16.79 -6.72 -12.67
CA PHE A 130 17.66 -6.73 -11.48
C PHE A 130 17.54 -8.01 -10.65
N LEU A 131 16.33 -8.57 -10.52
CA LEU A 131 16.11 -9.82 -9.80
C LEU A 131 16.69 -11.03 -10.55
N SER A 132 16.68 -11.00 -11.88
CA SER A 132 17.25 -12.07 -12.71
C SER A 132 18.77 -12.01 -12.89
N ALA A 133 19.40 -10.91 -12.47
CA ALA A 133 20.85 -10.68 -12.57
C ALA A 133 21.49 -10.70 -11.18
N PRO A 134 21.73 -11.89 -10.59
CA PRO A 134 22.22 -12.01 -9.21
C PRO A 134 23.59 -11.36 -8.99
N GLU A 135 24.40 -11.22 -10.04
CA GLU A 135 25.65 -10.45 -10.03
C GLU A 135 25.48 -8.96 -9.67
N THR A 136 24.26 -8.42 -9.77
CA THR A 136 23.99 -7.04 -9.35
C THR A 136 23.93 -6.89 -7.82
N PHE A 137 23.70 -7.98 -7.08
CA PHE A 137 23.66 -7.94 -5.62
C PHE A 137 25.07 -7.87 -5.03
N ILE A 138 25.33 -6.80 -4.27
CA ILE A 138 26.58 -6.64 -3.53
C ILE A 138 26.55 -7.56 -2.32
N HIS A 139 27.65 -8.27 -2.07
CA HIS A 139 27.82 -9.08 -0.87
C HIS A 139 28.70 -8.32 0.14
N ASN A 140 28.36 -8.40 1.43
CA ASN A 140 29.22 -7.86 2.49
C ASN A 140 30.44 -8.78 2.72
N SER A 141 31.34 -8.36 3.62
CA SER A 141 32.51 -9.14 4.03
C SER A 141 32.19 -10.52 4.61
N ASN A 142 30.93 -10.74 5.03
CA ASN A 142 30.42 -12.01 5.55
C ASN A 142 29.70 -12.83 4.47
N ASN A 143 29.87 -12.48 3.20
CA ASN A 143 29.22 -13.09 2.04
C ASN A 143 27.68 -13.06 2.08
N GLN A 144 27.09 -12.09 2.78
CA GLN A 144 25.64 -11.87 2.83
C GLN A 144 25.25 -10.84 1.77
N GLN A 145 24.17 -11.11 1.03
CA GLN A 145 23.63 -10.16 0.06
C GLN A 145 23.09 -8.91 0.76
N ILE A 146 23.65 -7.74 0.40
CA ILE A 146 23.24 -6.42 0.88
C ILE A 146 22.17 -5.85 -0.06
N GLN A 147 21.11 -5.29 0.52
CA GLN A 147 20.13 -4.52 -0.24
C GLN A 147 20.64 -3.11 -0.50
N LEU A 148 20.72 -2.73 -1.78
CA LEU A 148 20.92 -1.34 -2.17
C LEU A 148 19.60 -0.58 -2.18
N ALA A 149 19.62 0.67 -1.73
CA ALA A 149 18.47 1.58 -1.78
C ALA A 149 17.88 1.72 -3.20
N VAL A 150 18.71 1.57 -4.24
CA VAL A 150 18.28 1.65 -5.65
C VAL A 150 17.21 0.61 -6.01
N TYR A 151 17.21 -0.57 -5.37
CA TYR A 151 16.22 -1.62 -5.62
C TYR A 151 14.82 -1.28 -5.10
N TRP A 152 14.71 -0.24 -4.26
CA TRP A 152 13.44 0.24 -3.74
C TRP A 152 12.83 1.35 -4.60
N LEU A 153 13.63 2.02 -5.46
CA LEU A 153 13.12 3.05 -6.37
C LEU A 153 11.92 2.58 -7.20
N PRO A 154 11.89 1.33 -7.72
CA PRO A 154 10.75 0.86 -8.49
C PRO A 154 9.45 0.68 -7.70
N LEU A 155 9.53 0.64 -6.36
CA LEU A 155 8.37 0.65 -5.47
C LEU A 155 8.03 2.09 -5.04
N LEU A 156 9.05 2.88 -4.71
CA LEU A 156 8.93 4.24 -4.22
C LEU A 156 8.33 5.18 -5.27
N LEU A 157 8.80 5.12 -6.52
CA LEU A 157 8.36 6.03 -7.58
C LEU A 157 6.86 5.86 -7.91
N PRO A 158 6.34 4.65 -8.20
CA PRO A 158 4.91 4.49 -8.47
C PRO A 158 4.03 4.87 -7.28
N THR A 159 4.46 4.58 -6.05
CA THR A 159 3.71 4.92 -4.84
C THR A 159 3.66 6.44 -4.61
N ALA A 160 4.77 7.15 -4.86
CA ALA A 160 4.79 8.61 -4.79
C ALA A 160 3.90 9.24 -5.86
N VAL A 161 3.99 8.78 -7.10
CA VAL A 161 3.15 9.29 -8.21
C VAL A 161 1.67 8.96 -7.98
N GLY A 162 1.36 7.76 -7.48
CA GLY A 162 0.00 7.35 -7.11
C GLY A 162 -0.60 8.25 -6.04
N SER A 163 0.16 8.54 -4.99
CA SER A 163 -0.27 9.46 -3.92
C SER A 163 -0.58 10.86 -4.46
N ILE A 164 0.33 11.42 -5.27
CA ILE A 164 0.13 12.72 -5.91
C ILE A 164 -1.12 12.69 -6.80
N ALA A 165 -1.34 11.61 -7.56
CA ALA A 165 -2.51 11.45 -8.41
C ALA A 165 -3.81 11.44 -7.60
N LEU A 166 -3.85 10.73 -6.48
CA LEU A 166 -5.02 10.64 -5.60
C LEU A 166 -5.30 11.98 -4.91
N PHE A 167 -4.30 12.68 -4.40
CA PHE A 167 -4.50 14.01 -3.84
C PHE A 167 -4.94 15.03 -4.89
N SER A 168 -4.40 14.95 -6.10
CA SER A 168 -4.84 15.79 -7.22
C SER A 168 -6.29 15.49 -7.59
N ALA A 169 -6.67 14.22 -7.65
CA ALA A 169 -8.06 13.79 -7.85
C ALA A 169 -9.00 14.31 -6.77
N ALA A 170 -8.56 14.24 -5.51
CA ALA A 170 -9.32 14.78 -4.38
C ALA A 170 -9.47 16.31 -4.44
N ALA A 171 -8.42 17.04 -4.81
CA ALA A 171 -8.46 18.50 -4.90
C ALA A 171 -9.42 18.98 -6.01
N LEU A 172 -9.50 18.23 -7.11
CA LEU A 172 -10.37 18.54 -8.24
C LEU A 172 -11.81 18.02 -8.05
N SER A 173 -12.03 17.07 -7.15
CA SER A 173 -13.35 16.50 -6.89
C SER A 173 -14.20 17.44 -6.02
N ARG A 174 -15.42 17.74 -6.52
CA ARG A 174 -16.47 18.43 -5.75
C ARG A 174 -17.44 17.46 -5.08
N SER A 175 -17.24 16.15 -5.22
CA SER A 175 -18.16 15.12 -4.77
C SER A 175 -17.86 14.66 -3.35
N GLU A 176 -18.80 13.92 -2.74
CA GLU A 176 -18.54 13.18 -1.49
C GLU A 176 -17.49 12.06 -1.65
N GLY A 177 -17.12 11.70 -2.89
CA GLY A 177 -16.00 10.80 -3.20
C GLY A 177 -14.65 11.37 -2.79
N ARG A 178 -14.52 12.70 -2.74
CA ARG A 178 -13.29 13.40 -2.33
C ARG A 178 -12.70 12.87 -1.04
N ARG A 179 -13.53 12.67 0.00
CA ARG A 179 -13.06 12.17 1.29
C ARG A 179 -12.38 10.80 1.15
N ARG A 180 -12.98 9.89 0.39
CA ARG A 180 -12.40 8.55 0.17
C ARG A 180 -11.08 8.64 -0.57
N THR A 181 -11.02 9.44 -1.62
CA THR A 181 -9.79 9.66 -2.40
C THR A 181 -8.67 10.25 -1.53
N ILE A 182 -8.97 11.21 -0.63
CA ILE A 182 -8.00 11.75 0.34
C ILE A 182 -7.49 10.65 1.26
N LEU A 183 -8.39 9.84 1.83
CA LEU A 183 -8.00 8.77 2.76
C LEU A 183 -7.13 7.71 2.06
N VAL A 184 -7.42 7.37 0.80
CA VAL A 184 -6.58 6.46 0.01
C VAL A 184 -5.23 7.12 -0.33
N GLY A 185 -5.21 8.42 -0.68
CA GLY A 185 -3.95 9.15 -0.90
C GLY A 185 -3.08 9.22 0.35
N ALA A 186 -3.70 9.37 1.52
CA ALA A 186 -3.02 9.29 2.82
C ALA A 186 -2.47 7.88 3.07
N PHE A 187 -3.24 6.83 2.74
CA PHE A 187 -2.77 5.44 2.79
C PHE A 187 -1.51 5.24 1.94
N GLU A 188 -1.50 5.66 0.67
CA GLU A 188 -0.33 5.51 -0.20
C GLU A 188 0.87 6.33 0.28
N SER A 189 0.65 7.54 0.81
CA SER A 189 1.73 8.36 1.37
C SER A 189 2.38 7.71 2.58
N LEU A 190 1.57 7.09 3.44
CA LEU A 190 2.08 6.40 4.62
C LEU A 190 2.77 5.08 4.25
N LEU A 191 2.29 4.37 3.23
CA LEU A 191 3.03 3.24 2.64
C LEU A 191 4.38 3.71 2.10
N PHE A 192 4.43 4.80 1.35
CA PHE A 192 5.68 5.37 0.84
C PHE A 192 6.66 5.72 1.98
N LEU A 193 6.18 6.35 3.06
CA LEU A 193 7.00 6.64 4.23
C LEU A 193 7.51 5.35 4.90
N GLY A 194 6.66 4.33 5.04
CA GLY A 194 7.07 3.02 5.53
C GLY A 194 8.14 2.37 4.67
N LEU A 195 8.04 2.48 3.34
CA LEU A 195 9.06 1.97 2.41
C LEU A 195 10.38 2.74 2.49
N LEU A 196 10.36 4.06 2.67
CA LEU A 196 11.57 4.84 2.90
C LEU A 196 12.30 4.38 4.17
N ARG A 197 11.55 3.93 5.17
CA ARG A 197 12.12 3.33 6.37
C ARG A 197 12.69 1.94 6.11
N GLU A 198 11.90 1.05 5.50
CA GLU A 198 12.33 -0.34 5.22
C GLU A 198 13.50 -0.42 4.24
N SER A 199 13.63 0.55 3.33
CA SER A 199 14.75 0.64 2.40
C SER A 199 16.07 1.10 3.04
N GLY A 200 16.05 1.50 4.32
CA GLY A 200 17.21 2.07 5.00
C GLY A 200 17.59 3.48 4.53
N ILE A 201 16.76 4.13 3.69
CA ILE A 201 16.94 5.52 3.28
C ILE A 201 16.75 6.45 4.49
N LEU A 202 15.75 6.17 5.33
CA LEU A 202 15.63 6.79 6.65
C LEU A 202 16.50 6.02 7.65
N GLN A 203 17.61 6.65 8.06
CA GLN A 203 18.62 6.03 8.92
C GLN A 203 18.10 5.64 10.31
N ASP A 204 18.74 4.64 10.90
CA ASP A 204 18.52 4.19 12.28
C ASP A 204 18.65 5.36 13.28
N LEU A 205 17.72 5.46 14.23
CA LEU A 205 17.65 6.54 15.23
C LEU A 205 18.38 6.19 16.54
N GLY A 206 19.02 5.02 16.62
CA GLY A 206 19.80 4.56 17.78
C GLY A 206 18.97 3.97 18.93
N ASP A 207 17.66 4.20 18.95
CA ASP A 207 16.73 3.63 19.94
C ASP A 207 15.86 2.53 19.30
N PRO A 208 15.94 1.27 19.76
CA PRO A 208 15.17 0.15 19.22
C PRO A 208 13.66 0.35 19.25
N LEU A 209 13.12 0.98 20.30
CA LEU A 209 11.68 1.23 20.42
C LEU A 209 11.24 2.31 19.44
N ILE A 210 12.01 3.39 19.31
CA ILE A 210 11.71 4.46 18.34
C ILE A 210 11.80 3.90 16.92
N ASN A 211 12.82 3.10 16.63
CA ASN A 211 12.96 2.43 15.33
C ASN A 211 11.75 1.54 15.00
N LEU A 212 11.27 0.77 15.99
CA LEU A 212 10.09 -0.07 15.84
C LEU A 212 8.84 0.79 15.55
N LEU A 213 8.63 1.86 16.31
CA LEU A 213 7.48 2.76 16.12
C LEU A 213 7.54 3.44 14.74
N VAL A 214 8.69 3.95 14.34
CA VAL A 214 8.86 4.62 13.03
C VAL A 214 8.67 3.66 11.87
N SER A 215 9.02 2.38 12.03
CA SER A 215 8.73 1.34 11.02
C SER A 215 7.25 0.97 10.97
N PHE A 216 6.57 0.79 12.12
CA PHE A 216 5.21 0.23 12.13
C PHE A 216 4.08 1.25 12.09
N VAL A 217 4.24 2.42 12.70
CA VAL A 217 3.18 3.44 12.78
C VAL A 217 2.72 3.88 11.39
N PRO A 218 3.59 4.10 10.38
CA PRO A 218 3.14 4.40 9.03
C PRO A 218 2.23 3.32 8.44
N PHE A 219 2.60 2.03 8.55
CA PHE A 219 1.78 0.93 8.01
C PHE A 219 0.44 0.79 8.75
N MET A 220 0.43 0.98 10.08
CA MET A 220 -0.79 0.91 10.88
C MET A 220 -1.76 2.04 10.54
N LEU A 221 -1.25 3.27 10.45
CA LEU A 221 -2.05 4.42 10.01
C LEU A 221 -2.52 4.23 8.58
N ALA A 222 -1.66 3.73 7.67
CA ALA A 222 -2.04 3.44 6.30
C ALA A 222 -3.25 2.50 6.26
N ALA A 223 -3.18 1.36 6.97
CA ALA A 223 -4.26 0.39 7.04
C ALA A 223 -5.56 1.01 7.61
N LEU A 224 -5.44 1.87 8.63
CA LEU A 224 -6.57 2.60 9.21
C LEU A 224 -7.19 3.58 8.19
N PHE A 225 -6.37 4.32 7.44
CA PHE A 225 -6.83 5.25 6.41
C PHE A 225 -7.54 4.52 5.27
N LEU A 226 -6.99 3.40 4.82
CA LEU A 226 -7.64 2.55 3.81
C LEU A 226 -8.99 2.02 4.32
N PHE A 227 -9.04 1.51 5.56
CA PHE A 227 -10.28 1.07 6.20
C PHE A 227 -11.30 2.20 6.32
N ALA A 228 -10.89 3.38 6.81
CA ALA A 228 -11.75 4.55 6.93
C ALA A 228 -12.28 5.02 5.56
N GLY A 229 -11.51 4.82 4.49
CA GLY A 229 -11.90 5.08 3.10
C GLY A 229 -13.06 4.22 2.61
N THR A 230 -13.36 3.10 3.28
CA THR A 230 -14.45 2.18 2.90
C THR A 230 -15.83 2.60 3.41
N PHE A 231 -15.94 3.62 4.25
CA PHE A 231 -17.23 3.99 4.82
C PHE A 231 -18.17 4.63 3.78
N PRO A 232 -19.49 4.32 3.83
CA PRO A 232 -20.48 4.95 2.98
C PRO A 232 -20.46 6.48 3.05
N ARG A 233 -20.86 7.10 1.93
CA ARG A 233 -21.31 8.48 1.85
C ARG A 233 -22.41 8.76 2.89
N ARG A 234 -22.38 9.92 3.54
CA ARG A 234 -23.31 10.26 4.65
C ARG A 234 -24.74 10.56 4.17
N GLN A 235 -24.99 10.60 2.86
CA GLN A 235 -26.26 11.09 2.31
C GLN A 235 -27.50 10.19 2.47
N ARG A 236 -27.38 8.89 2.77
CA ARG A 236 -28.58 8.01 2.79
C ARG A 236 -29.52 8.19 4.00
N GLN A 237 -29.12 8.84 5.09
CA GLN A 237 -30.02 9.02 6.25
C GLN A 237 -30.92 10.25 6.17
N ARG A 238 -30.71 11.18 5.23
CA ARG A 238 -31.56 12.39 5.12
C ARG A 238 -32.68 12.29 4.08
N GLN A 239 -32.57 11.38 3.10
CA GLN A 239 -33.64 11.21 2.11
C GLN A 239 -34.76 10.27 2.58
N GLU A 240 -34.47 9.25 3.37
CA GLU A 240 -35.51 8.37 3.93
C GLU A 240 -36.30 9.02 5.09
N HIS A 241 -35.74 10.05 5.74
CA HIS A 241 -36.46 10.79 6.79
C HIS A 241 -37.35 11.92 6.26
N ASN A 242 -37.21 12.29 4.98
CA ASN A 242 -38.05 13.29 4.31
C ASN A 242 -39.13 12.69 3.39
N THR A 243 -39.21 11.36 3.29
CA THR A 243 -40.32 10.65 2.64
C THR A 243 -41.17 9.84 3.63
N GLY A 244 -41.02 10.10 4.92
CA GLY A 244 -42.02 9.73 5.92
C GLY A 244 -43.25 10.61 5.71
N LEU A 245 -44.11 10.17 4.79
CA LEU A 245 -45.54 10.48 4.80
C LEU A 245 -46.16 10.11 6.15
#